data_AF-A0A0V0GMH7-F1
#
_entry.id   AF-A0A0V0GMH7-F1
#
_cell.length_a   1.000
_cell.length_b   1.000
_cell.length_c   1.000
_cell.angle_alpha   90.00
_cell.angle_beta   90.00
_cell.angle_gamma   90.00
#
_symmetry.space_group_name_H-M   'P 1'
#
loop_
_entity.id
_entity.type
_entity.pdbx_description
1 polymer ?
#
loop_
_entity_poly.entity_id
_entity_poly.type
_entity_poly.pdbx_seq_one_letter_code
_entity_poly.pdbx_strand_id
1 'polypeptide(L)'
;MKKSLNWFDLIWLGIGAVMGAGVFVLTGEATKSLAGPAVLLSYAISGISALLSVLCYTEFSVELPVAGGSFAYLRVELGDFVAFIAAGNILFEYIVVGASVARSWTSYFATLCNYKPDDFRINVSSLA
;
A
#
# COMPACT_ATOMS: atom_id res chain seq x y z
N MET A 1 5.93 8.19 24.60
CA MET A 1 4.48 8.13 24.35
C MET A 1 3.86 7.05 25.22
N LYS A 2 2.65 7.25 25.76
CA LYS A 2 1.92 6.22 26.54
C LYS A 2 1.33 5.21 25.56
N LYS A 3 1.54 3.90 25.78
CA LYS A 3 0.93 2.84 24.95
C LYS A 3 -0.57 2.81 25.23
N SER A 4 -1.39 3.19 24.26
CA SER A 4 -2.86 3.26 24.40
C SER A 4 -3.63 2.40 23.40
N LEU A 5 -2.96 1.80 22.40
CA LEU A 5 -3.61 0.90 21.45
C LEU A 5 -3.71 -0.51 22.03
N ASN A 6 -4.91 -1.06 22.02
CA ASN A 6 -5.16 -2.46 22.30
C ASN A 6 -4.97 -3.30 21.01
N TRP A 7 -4.91 -4.63 21.14
CA TRP A 7 -4.79 -5.56 20.01
C TRP A 7 -5.89 -5.35 18.96
N PHE A 8 -7.12 -5.06 19.41
CA PHE A 8 -8.24 -4.78 18.52
C PHE A 8 -8.04 -3.50 17.70
N ASP A 9 -7.47 -2.45 18.30
CA ASP A 9 -7.18 -1.19 17.61
C ASP A 9 -6.09 -1.39 16.55
N LEU A 10 -5.10 -2.26 16.84
CA LEU A 10 -4.04 -2.60 15.90
C LEU A 10 -4.55 -3.38 14.69
N ILE A 11 -5.49 -4.31 14.88
CA ILE A 11 -6.14 -5.02 13.76
C ILE A 11 -6.86 -4.02 12.85
N TRP A 12 -7.66 -3.12 13.45
CA TRP A 12 -8.40 -2.12 12.68
C TRP A 12 -7.49 -1.13 11.95
N LEU A 13 -6.38 -0.73 12.58
CA LEU A 13 -5.34 0.06 11.94
C LEU A 13 -4.78 -0.67 10.72
N GLY A 14 -4.45 -1.96 10.84
CA GLY A 14 -3.95 -2.77 9.73
C GLY A 14 -4.93 -2.87 8.57
N ILE A 15 -6.22 -3.16 8.85
CA ILE A 15 -7.27 -3.23 7.83
C ILE A 15 -7.41 -1.86 7.13
N GLY A 16 -7.45 -0.77 7.88
CA GLY A 16 -7.56 0.58 7.34
C GLY A 16 -6.35 1.02 6.51
N ALA A 17 -5.16 0.53 6.84
CA ALA A 17 -3.94 0.82 6.09
C ALA A 17 -3.86 0.09 4.74
N VAL A 18 -4.43 -1.11 4.64
CA VAL A 18 -4.39 -1.94 3.42
C VAL A 18 -5.56 -1.65 2.49
N MET A 19 -6.74 -1.36 3.04
CA MET A 19 -7.94 -1.05 2.27
C MET A 19 -7.83 0.35 1.63
N GLY A 20 -7.80 0.43 0.30
CA GLY A 20 -7.67 1.72 -0.38
C GLY A 20 -7.82 1.67 -1.89
N ALA A 21 -7.14 2.59 -2.56
CA ALA A 21 -7.19 2.79 -4.02
C ALA A 21 -6.96 1.51 -4.83
N GLY A 22 -6.14 0.58 -4.33
CA GLY A 22 -5.88 -0.72 -4.94
C GLY A 22 -7.15 -1.55 -5.17
N VAL A 23 -7.99 -1.68 -4.14
CA VAL A 23 -9.22 -2.50 -4.25
C VAL A 23 -10.33 -1.72 -4.96
N PHE A 24 -10.45 -0.42 -4.69
CA PHE A 24 -11.55 0.37 -5.23
C PHE A 24 -11.37 0.70 -6.72
N VAL A 25 -10.19 1.17 -7.14
CA VAL A 25 -9.94 1.59 -8.53
C VAL A 25 -9.26 0.49 -9.34
N LEU A 26 -8.13 -0.03 -8.87
CA LEU A 26 -7.29 -0.91 -9.69
C LEU A 26 -7.97 -2.25 -10.01
N THR A 27 -8.84 -2.76 -9.14
CA THR A 27 -9.62 -3.98 -9.43
C THR A 27 -10.45 -3.84 -10.71
N GLY A 28 -11.13 -2.70 -10.88
CA GLY A 28 -11.98 -2.45 -12.05
C GLY A 28 -11.15 -2.35 -13.33
N GLU A 29 -10.03 -1.63 -13.26
CA GLU A 29 -9.11 -1.50 -14.39
C GLU A 29 -8.48 -2.84 -14.77
N ALA A 30 -8.01 -3.62 -13.79
CA ALA A 30 -7.43 -4.94 -14.01
C ALA A 30 -8.44 -5.94 -14.57
N THR A 31 -9.70 -5.86 -14.13
CA THR A 31 -10.78 -6.69 -14.69
C THR A 31 -11.03 -6.32 -16.15
N LYS A 32 -11.07 -5.03 -16.48
CA LYS A 32 -11.36 -4.57 -17.84
C LYS A 32 -10.22 -4.81 -18.83
N SER A 33 -8.96 -4.61 -18.41
CA SER A 33 -7.80 -4.56 -19.30
C SER A 33 -6.90 -5.81 -19.28
N LEU A 34 -6.88 -6.56 -18.17
CA LEU A 34 -5.90 -7.63 -17.96
C LEU A 34 -6.55 -9.02 -17.83
N ALA A 35 -7.34 -9.25 -16.78
CA ALA A 35 -7.73 -10.59 -16.35
C ALA A 35 -9.18 -10.96 -16.66
N GLY A 36 -10.06 -9.99 -16.90
CA GLY A 36 -11.50 -10.26 -17.04
C GLY A 36 -12.08 -10.93 -15.78
N PRO A 37 -13.02 -11.89 -15.93
CA PRO A 37 -13.61 -12.63 -14.80
C PRO A 37 -12.58 -13.40 -13.96
N ALA A 38 -11.38 -13.68 -14.49
CA ALA A 38 -10.33 -14.42 -13.80
C ALA A 38 -9.57 -13.56 -12.77
N VAL A 39 -9.93 -12.28 -12.57
CA VAL A 39 -9.30 -11.40 -11.57
C VAL A 39 -9.32 -12.00 -10.15
N LEU A 40 -10.33 -12.81 -9.83
CA LEU A 40 -10.44 -13.50 -8.55
C LEU A 40 -9.26 -14.46 -8.31
N LEU A 41 -8.82 -15.19 -9.35
CA LEU A 41 -7.67 -16.09 -9.26
C LEU A 41 -6.37 -15.30 -9.07
N SER A 42 -6.23 -14.16 -9.75
CA SER A 42 -5.09 -13.26 -9.55
C SER A 42 -5.01 -12.74 -8.12
N TYR A 43 -6.15 -12.33 -7.52
CA TYR A 43 -6.20 -11.93 -6.11
C TYR A 43 -5.91 -13.08 -5.16
N ALA A 44 -6.38 -14.30 -5.44
CA ALA A 44 -6.09 -15.46 -4.61
C ALA A 44 -4.58 -15.77 -4.57
N ILE A 45 -3.92 -15.77 -5.73
CA ILE A 45 -2.46 -16.01 -5.81
C ILE A 45 -1.69 -14.88 -5.13
N SER A 46 -2.06 -13.62 -5.37
CA SER A 46 -1.45 -12.47 -4.70
C SER A 46 -1.64 -12.52 -3.18
N GLY A 47 -2.82 -12.98 -2.72
CA GLY A 47 -3.13 -13.14 -1.30
C GLY A 47 -2.26 -14.20 -0.63
N ILE A 48 -2.02 -15.34 -1.29
CA ILE A 48 -1.11 -16.38 -0.78
C ILE A 48 0.31 -15.82 -0.66
N SER A 49 0.80 -15.09 -1.67
CA SER A 49 2.13 -14.47 -1.60
C SER A 49 2.22 -13.45 -0.46
N ALA A 50 1.20 -12.63 -0.26
CA ALA A 50 1.17 -11.65 0.82
C ALA A 50 1.13 -12.33 2.20
N LEU A 51 0.38 -13.43 2.34
CA LEU A 51 0.34 -14.21 3.58
C LEU A 51 1.72 -14.75 3.97
N LEU A 52 2.47 -15.30 3.01
CA LEU A 52 3.84 -15.77 3.24
C LEU A 52 4.76 -14.64 3.71
N SER A 53 4.67 -13.46 3.09
CA SER A 53 5.43 -12.28 3.55
C SER A 53 5.02 -11.84 4.96
N VAL A 54 3.72 -11.77 5.27
CA VAL A 54 3.22 -11.35 6.59
C VAL A 54 3.69 -12.29 7.70
N LEU A 55 3.80 -13.59 7.44
CA LEU A 55 4.34 -14.54 8.42
C LEU A 55 5.78 -14.20 8.81
N CYS A 56 6.65 -13.90 7.84
CA CYS A 56 8.02 -13.46 8.10
C CYS A 56 8.05 -12.13 8.89
N TYR A 57 7.20 -11.16 8.51
CA TYR A 57 7.12 -9.89 9.24
C TYR A 57 6.59 -10.06 10.67
N THR A 58 5.75 -11.06 10.92
CA THR A 58 5.21 -11.35 12.26
C THR A 58 6.32 -11.86 13.18
N GLU A 59 7.19 -12.75 12.68
CA GLU A 59 8.36 -13.24 13.42
C GLU A 59 9.30 -12.10 13.83
N PHE A 60 9.69 -11.24 12.87
CA PHE A 60 10.52 -10.07 13.17
C PHE A 60 9.86 -9.07 14.12
N SER A 61 8.53 -8.92 14.07
CA SER A 61 7.81 -7.99 14.95
C SER A 61 7.75 -8.47 16.40
N VAL A 62 7.82 -9.78 16.63
CA VAL A 62 7.89 -10.38 17.98
C VAL A 62 9.32 -10.27 18.53
N GLU A 63 10.33 -10.47 17.69
CA GLU A 63 11.74 -10.44 18.09
C GLU A 63 12.25 -9.00 18.31
N LEU A 64 11.84 -8.06 17.46
CA LEU A 64 12.27 -6.67 17.49
C LEU A 64 11.07 -5.72 17.66
N PRO A 65 10.56 -5.51 18.90
CA PRO A 65 9.40 -4.66 19.18
C PRO A 65 9.77 -3.16 19.18
N VAL A 66 10.42 -2.71 18.10
CA VAL A 66 10.87 -1.33 17.90
C VAL A 66 10.02 -0.63 16.85
N ALA A 67 9.76 0.66 17.06
CA ALA A 67 9.09 1.48 16.06
C ALA A 67 10.07 1.81 14.92
N GLY A 68 9.95 1.10 13.80
CA GLY A 68 10.81 1.31 12.64
C GLY A 68 10.48 0.49 11.39
N GLY A 69 9.60 -0.51 11.49
CA GLY A 69 9.18 -1.33 10.35
C GLY A 69 10.33 -2.10 9.71
N SER A 70 10.21 -2.37 8.41
CA SER A 70 11.20 -3.16 7.63
C SER A 70 12.62 -2.60 7.67
N PHE A 71 12.78 -1.27 7.72
CA PHE A 71 14.11 -0.65 7.84
C PHE A 71 14.85 -1.07 9.11
N ALA A 72 14.15 -1.11 10.26
CA ALA A 72 14.77 -1.49 11.52
C ALA A 72 15.16 -2.97 11.53
N TYR A 73 14.34 -3.84 10.93
CA TYR A 73 14.64 -5.27 10.81
C TYR A 73 15.88 -5.51 9.95
N LEU A 74 15.95 -4.87 8.78
CA LEU A 74 17.08 -5.01 7.86
C LEU A 74 18.37 -4.42 8.45
N ARG A 75 18.27 -3.38 9.28
CA ARG A 75 19.43 -2.79 9.96
C ARG A 75 20.06 -3.76 10.96
N VAL A 76 19.25 -4.48 11.73
CA VAL A 76 19.73 -5.43 12.74
C VAL A 76 20.36 -6.66 12.09
N GLU A 77 19.75 -7.20 11.04
CA GLU A 77 20.20 -8.44 10.40
C GLU A 77 21.33 -8.25 9.37
N LEU A 78 21.24 -7.23 8.51
CA LEU A 78 22.09 -7.08 7.32
C LEU A 78 23.02 -5.86 7.37
N GLY A 79 22.91 -5.05 8.42
CA GLY A 79 23.76 -3.88 8.66
C GLY A 79 23.32 -2.61 7.93
N ASP A 80 24.08 -1.54 8.17
CA ASP A 80 23.67 -0.16 7.85
C ASP A 80 23.60 0.14 6.33
N PHE A 81 24.41 -0.54 5.51
CA PHE A 81 24.41 -0.29 4.06
C PHE A 81 23.12 -0.79 3.38
N VAL A 82 22.69 -2.01 3.70
CA VAL A 82 21.44 -2.57 3.17
C VAL A 82 20.24 -1.79 3.73
N ALA A 83 20.30 -1.40 5.01
CA ALA A 83 19.28 -0.57 5.62
C ALA A 83 19.14 0.79 4.90
N PHE A 84 20.24 1.42 4.49
CA PHE A 84 20.20 2.69 3.74
C PHE A 84 19.48 2.54 2.39
N ILE A 85 19.78 1.48 1.63
CA ILE A 85 19.11 1.21 0.35
C ILE A 85 17.62 0.97 0.58
N ALA A 86 17.27 0.16 1.59
CA ALA A 86 15.88 -0.12 1.93
C ALA A 86 15.11 1.14 2.36
N ALA A 87 15.73 2.02 3.15
CA ALA A 87 15.15 3.31 3.54
C ALA A 87 14.85 4.19 2.31
N GLY A 88 15.77 4.24 1.34
CA GLY A 88 15.57 4.95 0.08
C GLY A 88 14.39 4.39 -0.71
N ASN A 89 14.29 3.06 -0.81
CA ASN A 89 13.17 2.40 -1.49
C ASN A 89 11.83 2.69 -0.82
N ILE A 90 11.76 2.57 0.51
CA ILE A 90 10.55 2.84 1.29
C ILE A 90 10.11 4.30 1.12
N LEU A 91 11.04 5.26 1.14
CA LEU A 91 10.73 6.66 0.91
C LEU A 91 10.12 6.89 -0.47
N PHE A 92 10.71 6.29 -1.51
CA PHE A 92 10.19 6.38 -2.88
C PHE A 92 8.80 5.74 -3.00
N GLU A 93 8.61 4.56 -2.40
CA GLU A 93 7.33 3.86 -2.36
C GLU A 93 6.26 4.74 -1.71
N TYR A 94 6.53 5.38 -0.57
CA TYR A 94 5.58 6.27 0.08
C TYR A 94 5.17 7.46 -0.79
N ILE A 95 6.11 8.05 -1.55
CA ILE A 95 5.81 9.17 -2.45
C ILE A 95 4.90 8.72 -3.60
N VAL A 96 5.24 7.59 -4.25
CA VAL A 96 4.47 7.05 -5.39
C VAL A 96 3.09 6.58 -4.94
N VAL A 97 3.01 5.90 -3.79
CA VAL A 97 1.74 5.45 -3.21
C VAL A 97 0.88 6.66 -2.81
N GLY A 98 1.46 7.67 -2.17
CA GLY A 98 0.75 8.92 -1.83
C GLY A 98 0.15 9.61 -3.07
N ALA A 99 0.92 9.73 -4.14
CA ALA A 99 0.45 10.30 -5.40
C ALA A 99 -0.65 9.45 -6.06
N SER A 100 -0.52 8.13 -6.06
CA SER A 100 -1.51 7.22 -6.66
C SER A 100 -2.84 7.18 -5.89
N VAL A 101 -2.79 7.23 -4.55
CA VAL A 101 -3.97 7.32 -3.68
C VAL A 101 -4.68 8.66 -3.89
N ALA A 102 -3.94 9.77 -3.93
CA ALA A 102 -4.50 11.09 -4.21
C ALA A 102 -5.23 11.12 -5.56
N ARG A 103 -4.59 10.61 -6.62
CA ARG A 103 -5.18 10.52 -7.97
C ARG A 103 -6.45 9.68 -8.00
N SER A 104 -6.47 8.57 -7.27
CA SER A 104 -7.61 7.66 -7.18
C SER A 104 -8.79 8.30 -6.45
N TRP A 105 -8.51 8.98 -5.33
CA TRP A 105 -9.51 9.70 -4.56
C TRP A 105 -10.14 10.84 -5.36
N THR A 106 -9.35 11.65 -6.06
CA THR A 106 -9.85 12.75 -6.90
C THR A 106 -10.84 12.28 -7.97
N SER A 107 -10.61 11.11 -8.56
CA SER A 107 -11.52 10.52 -9.55
C SER A 107 -12.86 10.11 -8.95
N TYR A 108 -12.85 9.50 -7.77
CA TYR A 108 -14.08 9.19 -7.04
C TYR A 108 -14.82 10.46 -6.63
N PHE A 109 -14.10 11.47 -6.13
CA PHE A 109 -14.68 12.73 -5.73
C PHE A 109 -15.33 13.48 -6.90
N ALA A 110 -14.67 13.51 -8.07
CA ALA A 110 -15.25 14.10 -9.28
C ALA A 110 -16.56 13.40 -9.70
N THR A 111 -16.56 12.07 -9.67
CA THR A 111 -17.74 11.26 -9.99
C THR A 111 -18.87 11.48 -8.99
N LEU A 112 -18.55 11.64 -7.70
CA LEU A 112 -19.53 11.97 -6.66
C LEU A 112 -20.19 13.33 -6.89
N CYS A 113 -19.43 14.30 -7.40
CA CYS A 113 -19.94 15.61 -7.80
C CYS A 113 -20.61 15.63 -9.18
N ASN A 114 -20.82 14.47 -9.82
CA ASN A 114 -21.42 14.34 -11.15
C ASN A 114 -20.58 14.94 -12.30
N TYR A 115 -19.27 15.08 -12.08
CA TYR A 115 -18.28 15.48 -13.10
C TYR A 115 -17.54 14.24 -13.64
N LYS A 116 -16.80 14.40 -14.74
CA LYS A 116 -16.01 13.29 -15.27
C LYS A 116 -14.82 12.99 -14.34
N PRO A 117 -14.37 11.72 -14.25
CA PRO A 117 -13.26 11.31 -13.39
C PRO A 117 -11.95 12.12 -13.54
N ASP A 118 -11.72 12.71 -14.71
CA ASP A 118 -10.52 13.46 -15.05
C ASP A 118 -10.66 14.99 -14.94
N ASP A 119 -11.87 15.52 -14.70
CA ASP A 119 -12.13 16.97 -14.73
C ASP A 119 -11.37 17.73 -13.62
N PHE A 120 -11.15 17.09 -12.47
CA PHE A 120 -10.40 17.67 -11.35
C PHE A 120 -8.90 17.35 -11.39
N ARG A 121 -8.40 16.70 -12.45
CA ARG A 121 -6.98 16.38 -12.61
C ARG A 121 -6.29 17.47 -13.43
N ILE A 122 -5.15 17.94 -12.94
CA ILE A 122 -4.28 18.86 -13.70
C ILE A 122 -3.56 18.03 -14.77
N ASN A 123 -3.99 18.19 -16.02
CA ASN A 123 -3.35 17.54 -17.17
C ASN A 123 -2.18 18.41 -17.65
N VAL A 124 -0.96 17.93 -17.44
CA VAL A 124 0.26 18.56 -17.98
C VAL A 124 0.63 17.84 -19.26
N SER A 125 0.23 18.39 -20.40
CA SER A 125 0.45 17.80 -21.74
C SER A 125 1.93 17.70 -22.15
N SER A 126 2.84 18.32 -21.41
CA SER A 126 4.29 18.30 -21.69
C SER A 126 5.02 17.03 -21.21
N LEU A 127 4.35 16.15 -20.45
CA LEU A 127 4.94 14.93 -19.87
C LEU A 127 4.23 13.63 -20.33
N ALA A 128 3.36 13.72 -21.34
CA ALA A 128 2.61 12.60 -21.90
C ALA A 128 3.40 11.86 -22.99
#